data_AF-A0A0Q8I5I6-F1
#
_entry.id   AF-A0A0Q8I5I6-F1
#
_cell.length_a   1.000
_cell.length_b   1.000
_cell.length_c   1.000
_cell.angle_alpha   90.00
_cell.angle_beta   90.00
_cell.angle_gamma   90.00
#
_symmetry.space_group_name_H-M   'P 1'
#
loop_
_entity.id
_entity.type
_entity.pdbx_description
1 polymer ?
#
loop_
_entity_poly.entity_id
_entity_poly.type
_entity_poly.pdbx_seq_one_letter_code
_entity_poly.pdbx_strand_id
1 'polypeptide(L)'
;MAANEHVELGRAALRVGDATSARTEFERGELTPEVLEGLAAASYVLSEYPRAIAEFERAYAGYRVQGDGAGSARVARTLGYMYGTTAGDWAVANGWIARAKTLLGQLPQSSERGWVALTEGMFAESRATKDTAFHTAIEIGRETDDPHLTFATMSYLGASLVHGDRTEEGMVLLDEALAAVAGGEVEDFIVIEEIFCQLFSACEHAQDVHRAEQWIRVGEQIAARRGLPAVSAYCHTHYGGILTAAGRWPEADVALTEAVRLWALGKRSLKAGALIRLADLRIKQGRYDEAASLLEDQTDGEAILPRTALHLARGESTIALDLLERAARKADPGSSACIPLLAQLVEAQLACGEDPQQTIADLAACAEAHPTPYATALVALARGHAEHDDPRAWLRDALDGFTRTQLPFEMSLCRLDLARACTRDSPEVAVAEARAALAVFVKLEAARHVDAASAVLRALGQKVPPPRSSGQVLTRREADVLRLLGEGLSNPEIAERLFISRKTVEHHVGNLLLKLGLRNRAEATAYAVRHEPAGN
;
A
#
# COMPACT_ATOMS: atom_id res chain seq x y z
N MET A 1 -15.52 44.15 -9.51
CA MET A 1 -14.33 44.01 -8.64
C MET A 1 -14.53 42.91 -7.60
N ALA A 2 -15.60 42.93 -6.79
CA ALA A 2 -15.86 41.90 -5.77
C ALA A 2 -16.03 40.46 -6.32
N ALA A 3 -16.64 40.26 -7.49
CA ALA A 3 -16.82 38.91 -8.06
C ALA A 3 -15.49 38.20 -8.40
N ASN A 4 -14.45 38.94 -8.80
CA ASN A 4 -13.14 38.39 -9.11
C ASN A 4 -12.30 38.13 -7.84
N GLU A 5 -12.61 38.82 -6.75
CA GLU A 5 -11.94 38.67 -5.45
C GLU A 5 -12.22 37.30 -4.83
N HIS A 6 -13.48 36.86 -4.83
CA HIS A 6 -13.86 35.54 -4.32
C HIS A 6 -13.25 34.39 -5.13
N VAL A 7 -13.10 34.52 -6.45
CA VAL A 7 -12.42 33.51 -7.29
C VAL A 7 -10.96 33.38 -6.91
N GLU A 8 -10.25 34.50 -6.74
CA GLU A 8 -8.83 34.47 -6.38
C GLU A 8 -8.59 33.97 -4.95
N LEU A 9 -9.46 34.32 -4.00
CA LEU A 9 -9.43 33.77 -2.64
C LEU A 9 -9.71 32.26 -2.64
N GLY A 10 -10.69 31.81 -3.42
CA GLY A 10 -11.01 30.39 -3.57
C GLY A 10 -9.84 29.60 -4.16
N ARG A 11 -9.18 30.13 -5.20
CA ARG A 11 -7.96 29.53 -5.79
C ARG A 11 -6.80 29.50 -4.81
N ALA A 12 -6.60 30.58 -4.05
CA ALA A 12 -5.56 30.63 -3.02
C ALA A 12 -5.78 29.57 -1.94
N ALA A 13 -7.02 29.37 -1.51
CA ALA A 13 -7.39 28.31 -0.57
C ALA A 13 -7.16 26.90 -1.16
N LEU A 14 -7.49 26.67 -2.43
CA LEU A 14 -7.19 25.39 -3.10
C LEU A 14 -5.69 25.09 -3.19
N ARG A 15 -4.84 26.08 -3.48
CA ARG A 15 -3.37 25.89 -3.55
C ARG A 15 -2.77 25.39 -2.24
N VAL A 16 -3.38 25.76 -1.10
CA VAL A 16 -2.99 25.26 0.22
C VAL A 16 -3.81 24.06 0.68
N GLY A 17 -4.68 23.53 -0.19
CA GLY A 17 -5.54 22.37 0.07
C GLY A 17 -6.69 22.63 1.06
N ASP A 18 -7.00 23.88 1.38
CA ASP A 18 -8.17 24.25 2.18
C ASP A 18 -9.43 24.29 1.30
N ALA A 19 -9.90 23.11 0.91
CA ALA A 19 -11.07 22.96 0.07
C ALA A 19 -12.37 23.47 0.71
N THR A 20 -12.45 23.52 2.06
CA THR A 20 -13.63 24.01 2.76
C THR A 20 -13.75 25.53 2.63
N SER A 21 -12.66 26.25 2.88
CA SER A 21 -12.62 27.70 2.66
C SER A 21 -12.76 28.02 1.17
N ALA A 22 -12.11 27.26 0.29
CA ALA A 22 -12.23 27.43 -1.15
C ALA A 22 -13.69 27.37 -1.61
N ARG A 23 -14.42 26.32 -1.22
CA ARG A 23 -15.85 26.17 -1.53
C ARG A 23 -16.65 27.37 -1.04
N THR A 24 -16.40 27.81 0.21
CA THR A 24 -17.10 28.95 0.80
C THR A 24 -16.91 30.22 -0.01
N GLU A 25 -15.70 30.47 -0.51
CA GLU A 25 -15.43 31.65 -1.34
C GLU A 25 -16.06 31.51 -2.73
N PHE A 26 -15.97 30.35 -3.39
CA PHE A 26 -16.61 30.15 -4.69
C PHE A 26 -18.15 30.24 -4.62
N GLU A 27 -18.80 29.76 -3.54
CA GLU A 27 -20.25 29.87 -3.34
C GLU A 27 -20.74 31.32 -3.15
N ARG A 28 -19.83 32.26 -2.80
CA ARG A 28 -20.13 33.71 -2.73
C ARG A 28 -19.98 34.42 -4.07
N GLY A 29 -19.32 33.80 -5.05
CA GLY A 29 -19.14 34.32 -6.40
C GLY A 29 -20.39 34.20 -7.27
N GLU A 30 -20.40 34.89 -8.40
CA GLU A 30 -21.40 34.64 -9.45
C GLU A 30 -21.15 33.26 -10.08
N LEU A 31 -22.20 32.53 -10.47
CA LEU A 31 -22.10 31.19 -11.06
C LEU A 31 -21.57 31.22 -12.50
N THR A 32 -20.29 31.56 -12.65
CA THR A 32 -19.55 31.47 -13.92
C THR A 32 -18.95 30.07 -14.10
N PRO A 33 -18.50 29.71 -15.33
CA PRO A 33 -17.79 28.45 -15.56
C PRO A 33 -16.54 28.29 -14.69
N GLU A 34 -15.79 29.38 -14.44
CA GLU A 34 -14.60 29.40 -13.59
C GLU A 34 -14.94 29.09 -12.13
N VAL A 35 -16.05 29.66 -11.63
CA VAL A 35 -16.53 29.40 -10.27
C VAL A 35 -17.01 27.95 -10.14
N LEU A 36 -17.71 27.43 -11.14
CA LEU A 36 -18.12 26.03 -11.20
C LEU A 36 -16.92 25.07 -11.24
N GLU A 37 -15.88 25.42 -12.00
CA GLU A 37 -14.63 24.65 -12.04
C GLU A 37 -13.93 24.66 -10.67
N GLY A 38 -13.88 25.82 -9.99
CA GLY A 38 -13.35 25.95 -8.63
C GLY A 38 -14.13 25.15 -7.58
N LEU A 39 -15.47 25.18 -7.66
CA LEU A 39 -16.35 24.36 -6.82
C LEU A 39 -16.09 22.88 -7.05
N ALA A 40 -15.98 22.46 -8.31
CA ALA A 40 -15.71 21.07 -8.65
C ALA A 40 -14.37 20.59 -8.10
N ALA A 41 -13.31 21.41 -8.18
CA ALA A 41 -12.02 21.12 -7.59
C ALA A 41 -12.09 21.01 -6.06
N ALA A 42 -12.81 21.91 -5.38
CA ALA A 42 -13.03 21.81 -3.94
C ALA A 42 -13.81 20.55 -3.56
N SER A 43 -14.88 20.23 -4.29
CA SER A 43 -15.66 18.99 -4.14
C SER A 43 -14.79 17.74 -4.35
N TYR A 44 -13.86 17.77 -5.30
CA TYR A 44 -12.91 16.68 -5.54
C TYR A 44 -12.01 16.43 -4.33
N VAL A 45 -11.38 17.49 -3.79
CA VAL A 45 -10.51 17.40 -2.62
C VAL A 45 -11.28 16.95 -1.37
N LEU A 46 -12.55 17.35 -1.24
CA LEU A 46 -13.46 16.90 -0.18
C LEU A 46 -14.01 15.47 -0.40
N SER A 47 -13.57 14.78 -1.44
CA SER A 47 -14.05 13.43 -1.82
C SER A 47 -15.56 13.37 -2.14
N GLU A 48 -16.17 14.50 -2.49
CA GLU A 48 -17.56 14.61 -2.96
C GLU A 48 -17.64 14.32 -4.47
N TYR A 49 -17.11 13.18 -4.91
CA TYR A 49 -16.86 12.94 -6.35
C TYR A 49 -18.09 13.05 -7.27
N PRO A 50 -19.28 12.52 -6.93
CA PRO A 50 -20.46 12.70 -7.77
C PRO A 50 -20.84 14.18 -7.96
N ARG A 51 -20.64 14.99 -6.92
CA ARG A 51 -20.88 16.44 -6.97
C ARG A 51 -19.82 17.11 -7.86
N ALA A 52 -18.56 16.77 -7.68
CA ALA A 52 -17.46 17.29 -8.50
C ALA A 52 -17.67 17.01 -9.99
N ILE A 53 -18.08 15.78 -10.36
CA ILE A 53 -18.40 15.44 -11.77
C ILE A 53 -19.52 16.34 -12.30
N ALA A 54 -20.62 16.47 -11.57
CA ALA A 54 -21.75 17.30 -12.00
C ALA A 54 -21.38 18.79 -12.13
N GLU A 55 -20.53 19.30 -11.23
CA GLU A 55 -20.03 20.68 -11.28
C GLU A 55 -19.09 20.89 -12.48
N PHE A 56 -18.19 19.95 -12.77
CA PHE A 56 -17.35 19.98 -13.97
C PHE A 56 -18.18 19.89 -15.26
N GLU A 57 -19.22 19.05 -15.34
CA GLU A 57 -20.09 18.99 -16.53
C GLU A 57 -20.78 20.33 -16.80
N ARG A 58 -21.22 21.01 -15.73
CA ARG A 58 -21.80 22.35 -15.82
C ARG A 58 -20.76 23.40 -16.21
N ALA A 59 -19.54 23.33 -15.67
CA ALA A 59 -18.43 24.19 -16.05
C ALA A 59 -18.09 24.03 -17.54
N TYR A 60 -18.00 22.78 -18.03
CA TYR A 60 -17.79 22.47 -19.44
C TYR A 60 -18.87 23.10 -20.33
N ALA A 61 -20.16 22.89 -20.00
CA ALA A 61 -21.26 23.48 -20.76
C ALA A 61 -21.17 25.02 -20.78
N GLY A 62 -20.80 25.62 -19.65
CA GLY A 62 -20.57 27.05 -19.51
C GLY A 62 -19.45 27.58 -20.41
N TYR A 63 -18.26 26.96 -20.38
CA TYR A 63 -17.14 27.32 -21.26
C TYR A 63 -17.47 27.16 -22.74
N ARG A 64 -18.26 26.12 -23.10
CA ARG A 64 -18.74 25.93 -24.46
C ARG A 64 -19.65 27.06 -24.93
N VAL A 65 -20.53 27.58 -24.07
CA VAL A 65 -21.41 28.71 -24.37
C VAL A 65 -20.62 30.01 -24.52
N GLN A 66 -19.60 30.22 -23.70
CA GLN A 66 -18.73 31.39 -23.77
C GLN A 66 -17.75 31.36 -24.96
N GLY A 67 -17.59 30.20 -25.61
CA GLY A 67 -16.64 30.02 -26.71
C GLY A 67 -15.19 29.84 -26.25
N ASP A 68 -14.94 29.61 -24.96
CA ASP A 68 -13.62 29.28 -24.44
C ASP A 68 -13.28 27.82 -24.74
N GLY A 69 -12.56 27.61 -25.83
CA GLY A 69 -12.11 26.29 -26.25
C GLY A 69 -11.07 25.67 -25.31
N ALA A 70 -10.21 26.49 -24.68
CA ALA A 70 -9.15 26.00 -23.80
C ALA A 70 -9.75 25.51 -22.48
N GLY A 71 -10.59 26.32 -21.83
CA GLY A 71 -11.35 25.91 -20.64
C GLY A 71 -12.24 24.70 -20.89
N SER A 72 -12.92 24.66 -22.05
CA SER A 72 -13.72 23.50 -22.44
C SER A 72 -12.88 22.22 -22.58
N ALA A 73 -11.67 22.31 -23.15
CA ALA A 73 -10.79 21.16 -23.30
C ALA A 73 -10.22 20.68 -21.96
N ARG A 74 -9.80 21.61 -21.09
CA ARG A 74 -9.30 21.32 -19.75
C ARG A 74 -10.33 20.56 -18.92
N VAL A 75 -11.56 21.05 -18.88
CA VAL A 75 -12.65 20.42 -18.12
C VAL A 75 -13.05 19.09 -18.74
N ALA A 76 -13.10 18.98 -20.08
CA ALA A 76 -13.35 17.70 -20.75
C ALA A 76 -12.30 16.64 -20.40
N ARG A 77 -11.00 17.00 -20.40
CA ARG A 77 -9.92 16.10 -19.98
C ARG A 77 -10.09 15.67 -18.51
N THR A 78 -10.40 16.63 -17.63
CA THR A 78 -10.63 16.37 -16.19
C THR A 78 -11.78 15.39 -15.97
N LEU A 79 -12.91 15.57 -16.67
CA LEU A 79 -14.03 14.63 -16.66
C LEU A 79 -13.62 13.25 -17.16
N GLY A 80 -12.80 13.18 -18.23
CA GLY A 80 -12.24 11.93 -18.74
C GLY A 80 -11.48 11.16 -17.67
N TYR A 81 -10.55 11.83 -16.99
CA TYR A 81 -9.81 11.26 -15.86
C TYR A 81 -10.75 10.80 -14.73
N MET A 82 -11.72 11.62 -14.34
CA MET A 82 -12.63 11.29 -13.24
C MET A 82 -13.56 10.11 -13.56
N TYR A 83 -14.17 10.07 -14.75
CA TYR A 83 -15.02 8.94 -15.14
C TYR A 83 -14.23 7.63 -15.19
N GLY A 84 -12.98 7.65 -15.67
CA GLY A 84 -12.13 6.46 -15.71
C GLY A 84 -11.70 6.00 -14.31
N THR A 85 -11.10 6.90 -13.53
CA THR A 85 -10.47 6.56 -12.25
C THR A 85 -11.44 6.47 -11.08
N THR A 86 -12.57 7.18 -11.13
CA THR A 86 -13.58 7.24 -10.06
C THR A 86 -14.75 6.32 -10.38
N ALA A 87 -15.45 6.54 -11.48
CA ALA A 87 -16.63 5.77 -11.81
C ALA A 87 -16.29 4.36 -12.37
N GLY A 88 -15.12 4.19 -13.00
CA GLY A 88 -14.76 2.98 -13.72
C GLY A 88 -15.39 2.89 -15.12
N ASP A 89 -16.02 3.97 -15.58
CA ASP A 89 -16.74 4.04 -16.84
C ASP A 89 -15.79 4.40 -18.00
N TRP A 90 -14.89 3.48 -18.35
CA TRP A 90 -13.82 3.72 -19.33
C TRP A 90 -14.32 4.16 -20.71
N ALA A 91 -15.49 3.68 -21.14
CA ALA A 91 -16.10 4.14 -22.39
C ALA A 91 -16.47 5.64 -22.35
N VAL A 92 -16.98 6.11 -21.21
CA VAL A 92 -17.31 7.53 -20.97
C VAL A 92 -16.03 8.36 -20.86
N ALA A 93 -15.03 7.85 -20.13
CA ALA A 93 -13.71 8.46 -20.01
C ALA A 93 -13.06 8.73 -21.38
N ASN A 94 -13.03 7.70 -22.23
CA ASN A 94 -12.47 7.79 -23.58
C ASN A 94 -13.22 8.81 -24.46
N GLY A 95 -14.55 8.91 -24.32
CA GLY A 95 -15.35 9.91 -25.01
C GLY A 95 -14.97 11.35 -24.64
N TRP A 96 -14.78 11.61 -23.35
CA TRP A 96 -14.36 12.93 -22.84
C TRP A 96 -12.93 13.31 -23.26
N ILE A 97 -11.98 12.37 -23.20
CA ILE A 97 -10.60 12.60 -23.66
C ILE A 97 -10.56 12.89 -25.16
N ALA A 98 -11.29 12.10 -25.98
CA ALA A 98 -11.41 12.35 -27.41
C ALA A 98 -12.04 13.72 -27.71
N ARG A 99 -13.00 14.15 -26.89
CA ARG A 99 -13.61 15.47 -27.00
C ARG A 99 -12.62 16.60 -26.70
N ALA A 100 -11.82 16.47 -25.64
CA ALA A 100 -10.77 17.44 -25.31
C ALA A 100 -9.78 17.61 -26.49
N LYS A 101 -9.33 16.50 -27.07
CA LYS A 101 -8.45 16.49 -28.25
C LYS A 101 -9.06 17.20 -29.46
N THR A 102 -10.34 16.95 -29.73
CA THR A 102 -11.07 17.59 -30.84
C THR A 102 -11.14 19.10 -30.67
N LEU A 103 -11.40 19.58 -29.44
CA LEU A 103 -11.47 21.01 -29.12
C LEU A 103 -10.11 21.69 -29.28
N LEU A 104 -9.03 21.06 -28.81
CA LEU A 104 -7.67 21.59 -28.92
C LEU A 104 -7.15 21.62 -30.36
N GLY A 105 -7.57 20.70 -31.22
CA GLY A 105 -7.15 20.65 -32.63
C GLY A 105 -7.44 21.94 -33.40
N GLN A 106 -8.40 22.75 -32.93
CA GLN A 106 -8.80 24.03 -33.52
C GLN A 106 -8.11 25.25 -32.89
N LEU A 107 -7.31 25.04 -31.84
CA LEU A 107 -6.67 26.09 -31.06
C LEU A 107 -5.15 26.12 -31.29
N PRO A 108 -4.51 27.29 -31.06
CA PRO A 108 -3.06 27.39 -30.97
C PRO A 108 -2.45 26.43 -29.96
N GLN A 109 -1.14 26.25 -30.04
CA GLN A 109 -0.41 25.46 -29.07
C GLN A 109 -0.54 26.05 -27.66
N SER A 110 -0.80 25.18 -26.68
CA SER A 110 -1.03 25.51 -25.27
C SER A 110 -0.71 24.30 -24.40
N SER A 111 -0.51 24.52 -23.10
CA SER A 111 -0.21 23.46 -22.14
C SER A 111 -1.33 22.41 -22.07
N GLU A 112 -2.58 22.78 -22.35
CA GLU A 112 -3.72 21.86 -22.40
C GLU A 112 -3.52 20.67 -23.36
N ARG A 113 -2.76 20.86 -24.46
CA ARG A 113 -2.38 19.75 -25.35
C ARG A 113 -1.47 18.75 -24.65
N GLY A 114 -0.54 19.25 -23.84
CA GLY A 114 0.33 18.41 -23.02
C GLY A 114 -0.44 17.70 -21.91
N TRP A 115 -1.37 18.37 -21.24
CA TRP A 115 -2.24 17.72 -20.23
C TRP A 115 -3.12 16.61 -20.81
N VAL A 116 -3.61 16.77 -22.04
CA VAL A 116 -4.30 15.69 -22.77
C VAL A 116 -3.33 14.55 -23.10
N ALA A 117 -2.13 14.85 -23.62
CA ALA A 117 -1.12 13.83 -23.92
C ALA A 117 -0.69 13.05 -22.67
N LEU A 118 -0.47 13.72 -21.54
CA LEU A 118 -0.23 13.09 -20.24
C LEU A 118 -1.36 12.11 -19.90
N THR A 119 -2.62 12.56 -19.98
CA THR A 119 -3.80 11.72 -19.66
C THR A 119 -3.92 10.53 -20.61
N GLU A 120 -3.65 10.69 -21.91
CA GLU A 120 -3.59 9.58 -22.88
C GLU A 120 -2.48 8.58 -22.49
N GLY A 121 -1.31 9.08 -22.07
CA GLY A 121 -0.18 8.27 -21.62
C GLY A 121 -0.48 7.47 -20.34
N MET A 122 -1.21 8.05 -19.38
CA MET A 122 -1.60 7.35 -18.15
C MET A 122 -2.38 6.06 -18.46
N PHE A 123 -3.28 6.11 -19.44
CA PHE A 123 -4.23 5.03 -19.75
C PHE A 123 -3.87 4.22 -21.00
N ALA A 124 -2.76 4.50 -21.67
CA ALA A 124 -2.34 3.73 -22.82
C ALA A 124 -1.94 2.29 -22.43
N GLU A 125 -2.32 1.31 -23.24
CA GLU A 125 -2.02 -0.10 -22.97
C GLU A 125 -0.55 -0.44 -23.27
N SER A 126 -0.01 0.10 -24.37
CA SER A 126 1.35 -0.21 -24.81
C SER A 126 2.39 0.75 -24.24
N ARG A 127 3.53 0.19 -23.85
CA ARG A 127 4.64 0.97 -23.29
C ARG A 127 5.16 2.04 -24.25
N ALA A 128 5.30 1.70 -25.53
CA ALA A 128 5.76 2.64 -26.56
C ALA A 128 4.81 3.84 -26.70
N THR A 129 3.49 3.61 -26.58
CA THR A 129 2.48 4.67 -26.59
C THR A 129 2.60 5.56 -25.35
N LYS A 130 2.77 4.96 -24.16
CA LYS A 130 3.01 5.72 -22.91
C LYS A 130 4.22 6.64 -23.03
N ASP A 131 5.36 6.08 -23.42
CA ASP A 131 6.62 6.83 -23.51
C ASP A 131 6.50 7.97 -24.52
N THR A 132 5.91 7.72 -25.70
CA THR A 132 5.66 8.77 -26.71
C THR A 132 4.80 9.89 -26.13
N ALA A 133 3.69 9.55 -25.50
CA ALA A 133 2.75 10.52 -24.95
C ALA A 133 3.38 11.37 -23.82
N PHE A 134 4.16 10.74 -22.93
CA PHE A 134 4.86 11.44 -21.85
C PHE A 134 5.98 12.35 -22.37
N HIS A 135 6.78 11.90 -23.34
CA HIS A 135 7.80 12.77 -23.94
C HIS A 135 7.18 13.99 -24.63
N THR A 136 6.10 13.80 -25.40
CA THR A 136 5.35 14.92 -26.00
C THR A 136 4.79 15.86 -24.94
N ALA A 137 4.25 15.35 -23.84
CA ALA A 137 3.71 16.19 -22.76
C ALA A 137 4.81 16.99 -22.03
N ILE A 138 6.00 16.41 -21.80
CA ILE A 138 7.17 17.12 -21.22
C ILE A 138 7.66 18.22 -22.16
N GLU A 139 7.77 17.94 -23.46
CA GLU A 139 8.17 18.92 -24.48
C GLU A 139 7.20 20.11 -24.50
N ILE A 140 5.89 19.84 -24.54
CA ILE A 140 4.87 20.89 -24.49
C ILE A 140 4.94 21.68 -23.18
N GLY A 141 5.13 21.01 -22.03
CA GLY A 141 5.27 21.67 -20.73
C GLY A 141 6.43 22.66 -20.72
N ARG A 142 7.59 22.27 -21.25
CA ARG A 142 8.77 23.16 -21.37
C ARG A 142 8.54 24.30 -22.36
N GLU A 143 7.94 24.03 -23.52
CA GLU A 143 7.66 25.06 -24.53
C GLU A 143 6.64 26.10 -24.08
N THR A 144 5.74 25.71 -23.17
CA THR A 144 4.68 26.56 -22.63
C THR A 144 4.97 27.12 -21.24
N ASP A 145 6.16 26.84 -20.69
CA ASP A 145 6.58 27.24 -19.34
C ASP A 145 5.58 26.82 -18.25
N ASP A 146 5.03 25.60 -18.38
CA ASP A 146 4.12 24.98 -17.41
C ASP A 146 4.90 23.96 -16.55
N PRO A 147 5.37 24.35 -15.36
CA PRO A 147 6.11 23.45 -14.48
C PRO A 147 5.23 22.34 -13.92
N HIS A 148 3.94 22.59 -13.70
CA HIS A 148 3.01 21.59 -13.20
C HIS A 148 2.89 20.42 -14.17
N LEU A 149 2.67 20.71 -15.46
CA LEU A 149 2.61 19.70 -16.51
C LEU A 149 3.94 18.94 -16.63
N THR A 150 5.05 19.68 -16.64
CA THR A 150 6.38 19.11 -16.84
C THR A 150 6.70 18.10 -15.74
N PHE A 151 6.60 18.50 -14.48
CA PHE A 151 6.99 17.64 -13.36
C PHE A 151 5.96 16.56 -13.04
N ALA A 152 4.66 16.81 -13.26
CA ALA A 152 3.65 15.76 -13.22
C ALA A 152 4.00 14.65 -14.22
N THR A 153 4.24 15.02 -15.48
CA THR A 153 4.53 14.06 -16.55
C THR A 153 5.86 13.33 -16.32
N MET A 154 6.89 14.03 -15.82
CA MET A 154 8.15 13.39 -15.43
C MET A 154 7.95 12.32 -14.36
N SER A 155 7.08 12.56 -13.36
CA SER A 155 6.78 11.58 -12.33
C SER A 155 6.08 10.33 -12.90
N TYR A 156 5.13 10.51 -13.83
CA TYR A 156 4.45 9.40 -14.51
C TYR A 156 5.40 8.60 -15.42
N LEU A 157 6.27 9.29 -16.16
CA LEU A 157 7.32 8.64 -16.96
C LEU A 157 8.29 7.87 -16.06
N GLY A 158 8.71 8.48 -14.94
CA GLY A 158 9.59 7.86 -13.96
C GLY A 158 9.00 6.59 -13.38
N ALA A 159 7.76 6.63 -12.89
CA ALA A 159 7.06 5.44 -12.41
C ALA A 159 6.89 4.38 -13.51
N SER A 160 6.53 4.77 -14.74
CA SER A 160 6.45 3.86 -15.88
C SER A 160 7.79 3.16 -16.12
N LEU A 161 8.91 3.89 -16.15
CA LEU A 161 10.28 3.33 -16.28
C LEU A 161 10.61 2.33 -15.19
N VAL A 162 10.29 2.63 -13.92
CA VAL A 162 10.51 1.68 -12.81
C VAL A 162 9.71 0.39 -13.02
N HIS A 163 8.43 0.49 -13.39
CA HIS A 163 7.59 -0.69 -13.66
C HIS A 163 7.96 -1.45 -14.95
N GLY A 164 8.81 -0.87 -15.80
CA GLY A 164 9.39 -1.52 -16.97
C GLY A 164 10.88 -1.77 -16.81
N ASP A 165 11.31 -2.00 -15.57
CA ASP A 165 12.65 -2.45 -15.18
C ASP A 165 13.81 -1.47 -15.45
N ARG A 166 13.52 -0.24 -15.90
CA ARG A 166 14.50 0.86 -16.00
C ARG A 166 14.53 1.67 -14.71
N THR A 167 14.80 0.97 -13.60
CA THR A 167 14.62 1.50 -12.24
C THR A 167 15.44 2.75 -11.96
N GLU A 168 16.75 2.73 -12.23
CA GLU A 168 17.63 3.87 -11.92
C GLU A 168 17.19 5.14 -12.65
N GLU A 169 16.94 5.04 -13.95
CA GLU A 169 16.50 6.15 -14.77
C GLU A 169 15.14 6.69 -14.34
N GLY A 170 14.18 5.80 -14.05
CA GLY A 170 12.86 6.22 -13.60
C GLY A 170 12.90 6.91 -12.24
N MET A 171 13.75 6.41 -11.33
CA MET A 171 13.95 6.99 -10.01
C MET A 171 14.59 8.39 -10.07
N VAL A 172 15.51 8.65 -10.99
CA VAL A 172 16.08 9.99 -11.21
C VAL A 172 15.00 11.01 -11.59
N LEU A 173 14.07 10.64 -12.49
CA LEU A 173 12.99 11.53 -12.88
C LEU A 173 12.02 11.83 -11.73
N LEU A 174 11.75 10.83 -10.89
CA LEU A 174 10.90 10.98 -9.70
C LEU A 174 11.55 11.90 -8.66
N ASP A 175 12.84 11.72 -8.38
CA ASP A 175 13.59 12.57 -7.44
C ASP A 175 13.61 14.03 -7.93
N GLU A 176 13.81 14.27 -9.23
CA GLU A 176 13.80 15.61 -9.82
C GLU A 176 12.41 16.27 -9.71
N ALA A 177 11.34 15.55 -10.03
CA ALA A 177 9.98 16.06 -9.86
C ALA A 177 9.66 16.43 -8.40
N LEU A 178 10.12 15.65 -7.43
CA LEU A 178 9.95 15.96 -6.01
C LEU A 178 10.84 17.10 -5.53
N ALA A 179 12.03 17.27 -6.10
CA ALA A 179 12.87 18.43 -5.85
C ALA A 179 12.18 19.72 -6.31
N ALA A 180 11.51 19.71 -7.47
CA ALA A 180 10.71 20.84 -7.95
C ALA A 180 9.52 21.17 -7.04
N VAL A 181 8.83 20.14 -6.52
CA VAL A 181 7.78 20.30 -5.50
C VAL A 181 8.35 20.97 -4.23
N ALA A 182 9.50 20.48 -3.74
CA ALA A 182 10.17 21.03 -2.56
C ALA A 182 10.69 22.47 -2.79
N GLY A 183 11.13 22.77 -4.01
CA GLY A 183 11.60 24.09 -4.46
C GLY A 183 10.50 25.14 -4.60
N GLY A 184 9.23 24.71 -4.72
CA GLY A 184 8.10 25.62 -4.91
C GLY A 184 7.72 25.87 -6.36
N GLU A 185 8.30 25.15 -7.32
CA GLU A 185 7.96 25.25 -8.75
C GLU A 185 6.59 24.61 -9.03
N VAL A 186 6.19 23.63 -8.21
CA VAL A 186 4.87 23.01 -8.25
C VAL A 186 4.07 23.45 -7.02
N GLU A 187 3.01 24.20 -7.28
CA GLU A 187 2.12 24.77 -6.25
C GLU A 187 0.73 24.10 -6.17
N ASP A 188 0.27 23.47 -7.25
CA ASP A 188 -1.07 22.88 -7.29
C ASP A 188 -1.11 21.60 -6.45
N PHE A 189 -2.04 21.56 -5.49
CA PHE A 189 -2.13 20.45 -4.53
C PHE A 189 -2.41 19.10 -5.21
N ILE A 190 -3.28 19.06 -6.23
CA ILE A 190 -3.63 17.81 -6.92
C ILE A 190 -2.40 17.31 -7.68
N VAL A 191 -1.65 18.20 -8.32
CA VAL A 191 -0.41 17.83 -9.01
C VAL A 191 0.67 17.35 -8.04
N ILE A 192 0.83 18.01 -6.90
CA ILE A 192 1.75 17.56 -5.84
C ILE A 192 1.37 16.15 -5.38
N GLU A 193 0.08 15.91 -5.14
CA GLU A 193 -0.44 14.59 -4.74
C GLU A 193 -0.12 13.52 -5.78
N GLU A 194 -0.37 13.79 -7.07
CA GLU A 194 -0.06 12.86 -8.16
C GLU A 194 1.43 12.48 -8.20
N ILE A 195 2.34 13.45 -8.04
CA ILE A 195 3.79 13.22 -8.02
C ILE A 195 4.20 12.30 -6.86
N PHE A 196 3.70 12.55 -5.65
CA PHE A 196 3.98 11.68 -4.49
C PHE A 196 3.41 10.27 -4.69
N CYS A 197 2.22 10.18 -5.28
CA CYS A 197 1.60 8.89 -5.58
C CYS A 197 2.43 8.07 -6.59
N GLN A 198 3.02 8.71 -7.60
CA GLN A 198 3.95 8.04 -8.52
C GLN A 198 5.23 7.56 -7.83
N LEU A 199 5.79 8.35 -6.91
CA LEU A 199 6.93 7.93 -6.09
C LEU A 199 6.59 6.69 -5.27
N PHE A 200 5.48 6.69 -4.52
CA PHE A 200 5.16 5.56 -3.65
C PHE A 200 4.93 4.27 -4.43
N SER A 201 4.26 4.37 -5.58
CA SER A 201 4.08 3.25 -6.50
C SER A 201 5.43 2.68 -6.97
N ALA A 202 6.35 3.55 -7.42
CA ALA A 202 7.67 3.14 -7.87
C ALA A 202 8.55 2.56 -6.74
N CYS A 203 8.59 3.20 -5.57
CA CYS A 203 9.35 2.72 -4.41
C CYS A 203 8.83 1.39 -3.89
N GLU A 204 7.51 1.19 -3.87
CA GLU A 204 6.92 -0.10 -3.51
C GLU A 204 7.32 -1.18 -4.52
N HIS A 205 7.21 -0.90 -5.83
CA HIS A 205 7.61 -1.84 -6.87
C HIS A 205 9.09 -2.25 -6.76
N ALA A 206 9.98 -1.27 -6.56
CA ALA A 206 11.43 -1.49 -6.44
C ALA A 206 11.87 -1.97 -5.04
N GLN A 207 10.96 -2.05 -4.06
CA GLN A 207 11.28 -2.29 -2.65
C GLN A 207 12.31 -1.29 -2.07
N ASP A 208 12.30 -0.05 -2.55
CA ASP A 208 13.19 1.04 -2.09
C ASP A 208 12.54 1.82 -0.94
N VAL A 209 12.43 1.16 0.21
CA VAL A 209 11.86 1.72 1.44
C VAL A 209 12.65 2.96 1.89
N HIS A 210 13.98 2.93 1.75
CA HIS A 210 14.86 3.99 2.24
C HIS A 210 14.60 5.31 1.51
N ARG A 211 14.52 5.29 0.17
CA ARG A 211 14.19 6.47 -0.64
C ARG A 211 12.82 7.02 -0.29
N ALA A 212 11.82 6.14 -0.14
CA ALA A 212 10.47 6.57 0.25
C ALA A 212 10.51 7.33 1.59
N GLU A 213 11.19 6.84 2.61
CA GLU A 213 11.30 7.51 3.91
C GLU A 213 11.98 8.87 3.85
N GLN A 214 12.98 9.04 2.98
CA GLN A 214 13.63 10.34 2.78
C GLN A 214 12.64 11.37 2.22
N TRP A 215 11.91 11.00 1.17
CA TRP A 215 10.93 11.89 0.55
C TRP A 215 9.67 12.11 1.38
N ILE A 216 9.23 11.13 2.17
CA ILE A 216 8.13 11.32 3.13
C ILE A 216 8.48 12.41 4.14
N ARG A 217 9.69 12.38 4.70
CA ARG A 217 10.13 13.41 5.66
C ARG A 217 10.11 14.81 5.05
N VAL A 218 10.47 14.93 3.78
CA VAL A 218 10.38 16.20 3.05
C VAL A 218 8.93 16.57 2.79
N GLY A 219 8.10 15.62 2.35
CA GLY A 219 6.67 15.79 2.13
C GLY A 219 5.91 16.25 3.37
N GLU A 220 6.20 15.68 4.55
CA GLU A 220 5.64 16.11 5.84
C GLU A 220 5.97 17.57 6.16
N GLN A 221 7.19 18.01 5.86
CA GLN A 221 7.58 19.41 6.05
C GLN A 221 6.87 20.33 5.06
N ILE A 222 6.69 19.90 3.81
CA ILE A 222 5.95 20.65 2.80
C ILE A 222 4.48 20.77 3.20
N ALA A 223 3.86 19.67 3.59
CA ALA A 223 2.48 19.63 4.05
C ALA A 223 2.28 20.54 5.27
N ALA A 224 3.18 20.47 6.26
CA ALA A 224 3.12 21.34 7.43
C ALA A 224 3.28 22.83 7.10
N ARG A 225 4.19 23.20 6.19
CA ARG A 225 4.41 24.60 5.79
C ARG A 225 3.26 25.17 4.96
N ARG A 226 2.66 24.34 4.10
CA ARG A 226 1.64 24.74 3.13
C ARG A 226 0.21 24.44 3.59
N GLY A 227 0.03 23.82 4.76
CA GLY A 227 -1.31 23.47 5.27
C GLY A 227 -2.02 22.38 4.45
N LEU A 228 -1.27 21.56 3.70
CA LEU A 228 -1.87 20.57 2.79
C LEU A 228 -2.62 19.49 3.58
N PRO A 229 -3.82 19.08 3.13
CA PRO A 229 -4.62 18.06 3.78
C PRO A 229 -3.97 16.67 3.66
N ALA A 230 -4.57 15.71 4.36
CA ALA A 230 -4.10 14.34 4.40
C ALA A 230 -3.98 13.71 2.99
N VAL A 231 -3.03 12.79 2.91
CA VAL A 231 -2.65 12.00 1.73
C VAL A 231 -3.88 11.30 1.11
N SER A 232 -3.92 11.14 -0.21
CA SER A 232 -5.05 10.51 -0.89
C SER A 232 -5.15 9.00 -0.65
N ALA A 233 -6.29 8.42 -1.01
CA ALA A 233 -6.52 6.97 -0.94
C ALA A 233 -5.48 6.16 -1.71
N TYR A 234 -4.99 6.66 -2.85
CA TYR A 234 -4.00 5.99 -3.69
C TYR A 234 -2.62 6.02 -3.06
N CYS A 235 -2.20 7.19 -2.62
CA CYS A 235 -0.95 7.33 -1.91
C CYS A 235 -0.98 6.49 -0.60
N HIS A 236 -2.11 6.41 0.11
CA HIS A 236 -2.27 5.54 1.29
C HIS A 236 -2.15 4.03 0.95
N THR A 237 -2.65 3.58 -0.21
CA THR A 237 -2.50 2.20 -0.67
C THR A 237 -1.03 1.80 -0.75
N HIS A 238 -0.23 2.52 -1.56
CA HIS A 238 1.18 2.21 -1.77
C HIS A 238 2.03 2.50 -0.53
N TYR A 239 1.72 3.59 0.18
CA TYR A 239 2.42 3.91 1.42
C TYR A 239 2.21 2.85 2.50
N GLY A 240 1.00 2.29 2.60
CA GLY A 240 0.71 1.17 3.48
C GLY A 240 1.53 -0.09 3.17
N GLY A 241 1.78 -0.37 1.89
CA GLY A 241 2.69 -1.44 1.46
C GLY A 241 4.14 -1.18 1.87
N ILE A 242 4.65 0.04 1.65
CA ILE A 242 5.99 0.46 2.08
C ILE A 242 6.14 0.35 3.61
N LEU A 243 5.13 0.79 4.38
CA LEU A 243 5.12 0.67 5.84
C LEU A 243 5.11 -0.80 6.29
N THR A 244 4.42 -1.68 5.56
CA THR A 244 4.42 -3.12 5.80
C THR A 244 5.82 -3.71 5.62
N ALA A 245 6.48 -3.37 4.49
CA ALA A 245 7.84 -3.77 4.19
C ALA A 245 8.85 -3.24 5.22
N ALA A 246 8.69 -1.99 5.68
CA ALA A 246 9.51 -1.35 6.72
C ALA A 246 9.28 -1.92 8.14
N GLY A 247 8.30 -2.80 8.33
CA GLY A 247 7.95 -3.34 9.64
C GLY A 247 7.19 -2.36 10.55
N ARG A 248 6.61 -1.29 10.01
CA ARG A 248 5.75 -0.32 10.71
C ARG A 248 4.28 -0.73 10.63
N TRP A 249 4.00 -1.98 11.01
CA TRP A 249 2.69 -2.63 10.80
C TRP A 249 1.49 -1.91 11.41
N PRO A 250 1.57 -1.32 12.62
CA PRO A 250 0.44 -0.53 13.15
C PRO A 250 0.10 0.68 12.29
N GLU A 251 1.10 1.32 11.70
CA GLU A 251 0.90 2.49 10.84
C GLU A 251 0.40 2.06 9.45
N ALA A 252 0.92 0.95 8.94
CA ALA A 252 0.42 0.31 7.72
C ALA A 252 -1.07 -0.04 7.85
N ASP A 253 -1.48 -0.59 8.98
CA ASP A 253 -2.88 -0.94 9.28
C ASP A 253 -3.81 0.26 9.16
N VAL A 254 -3.43 1.38 9.78
CA VAL A 254 -4.18 2.64 9.73
C VAL A 254 -4.24 3.16 8.30
N ALA A 255 -3.11 3.22 7.61
CA ALA A 255 -3.04 3.73 6.24
C ALA A 255 -3.89 2.89 5.26
N LEU A 256 -3.78 1.56 5.32
CA LEU A 256 -4.51 0.66 4.42
C LEU A 256 -6.00 0.63 4.74
N THR A 257 -6.38 0.67 6.01
CA THR A 257 -7.80 0.75 6.42
C THR A 257 -8.42 2.07 5.95
N GLU A 258 -7.68 3.17 6.07
CA GLU A 258 -8.13 4.46 5.57
C GLU A 258 -8.22 4.49 4.04
N ALA A 259 -7.26 3.90 3.32
CA ALA A 259 -7.36 3.72 1.88
C ALA A 259 -8.65 2.99 1.50
N VAL A 260 -8.93 1.84 2.12
CA VAL A 260 -10.16 1.05 1.89
C VAL A 260 -11.42 1.89 2.14
N ARG A 261 -11.43 2.71 3.20
CA ARG A 261 -12.54 3.61 3.52
C ARG A 261 -12.72 4.69 2.46
N LEU A 262 -11.66 5.38 2.06
CA LEU A 262 -11.68 6.44 1.06
C LEU A 262 -12.10 5.91 -0.31
N TRP A 263 -11.60 4.74 -0.72
CA TRP A 263 -12.00 4.09 -1.96
C TRP A 263 -13.49 3.70 -1.97
N ALA A 264 -14.05 3.32 -0.81
CA ALA A 264 -15.48 3.00 -0.68
C ALA A 264 -16.41 4.22 -0.90
N LEU A 265 -15.89 5.45 -0.75
CA LEU A 265 -16.66 6.68 -0.98
C LEU A 265 -16.84 7.03 -2.47
N GLY A 266 -16.11 6.38 -3.39
CA GLY A 266 -16.31 6.69 -4.81
C GLY A 266 -15.52 5.97 -5.87
N LYS A 267 -14.45 5.20 -5.57
CA LYS A 267 -13.66 4.53 -6.61
C LYS A 267 -13.51 3.02 -6.36
N ARG A 268 -14.53 2.26 -6.82
CA ARG A 268 -14.65 0.81 -6.57
C ARG A 268 -13.53 -0.02 -7.21
N SER A 269 -13.09 0.35 -8.41
CA SER A 269 -12.05 -0.38 -9.16
C SER A 269 -10.67 -0.33 -8.47
N LEU A 270 -10.34 0.80 -7.86
CA LEU A 270 -9.03 1.03 -7.22
C LEU A 270 -8.98 0.58 -5.75
N LYS A 271 -10.13 0.21 -5.17
CA LYS A 271 -10.23 -0.41 -3.84
C LYS A 271 -9.47 -1.74 -3.75
N ALA A 272 -9.39 -2.48 -4.86
CA ALA A 272 -8.77 -3.81 -4.92
C ALA A 272 -7.31 -3.78 -4.42
N GLY A 273 -6.50 -2.83 -4.90
CA GLY A 273 -5.09 -2.71 -4.52
C GLY A 273 -4.88 -2.49 -3.01
N ALA A 274 -5.75 -1.73 -2.35
CA ALA A 274 -5.71 -1.52 -0.90
C ALA A 274 -6.10 -2.78 -0.11
N LEU A 275 -7.14 -3.50 -0.56
CA LEU A 275 -7.57 -4.77 0.04
C LEU A 275 -6.49 -5.84 -0.06
N ILE A 276 -5.82 -5.94 -1.22
CA ILE A 276 -4.75 -6.90 -1.47
C ILE A 276 -3.57 -6.66 -0.51
N ARG A 277 -3.12 -5.41 -0.36
CA ARG A 277 -2.03 -5.05 0.58
C ARG A 277 -2.42 -5.24 2.03
N LEU A 278 -3.68 -4.94 2.39
CA LEU A 278 -4.19 -5.22 3.73
C LEU A 278 -4.22 -6.73 4.00
N ALA A 279 -4.60 -7.55 3.01
CA ALA A 279 -4.55 -9.00 3.14
C ALA A 279 -3.12 -9.52 3.34
N ASP A 280 -2.14 -8.99 2.61
CA ASP A 280 -0.71 -9.34 2.81
C ASP A 280 -0.26 -9.04 4.25
N LEU A 281 -0.58 -7.86 4.77
CA LEU A 281 -0.31 -7.51 6.16
C LEU A 281 -0.98 -8.48 7.15
N ARG A 282 -2.25 -8.84 6.91
CA ARG A 282 -2.98 -9.82 7.74
C ARG A 282 -2.33 -11.21 7.70
N ILE A 283 -1.81 -11.64 6.55
CA ILE A 283 -1.07 -12.91 6.42
C ILE A 283 0.20 -12.87 7.27
N LYS A 284 1.00 -11.79 7.17
CA LYS A 284 2.22 -11.61 7.98
C LYS A 284 1.93 -11.57 9.48
N GLN A 285 0.78 -11.03 9.88
CA GLN A 285 0.27 -11.04 11.27
C GLN A 285 -0.28 -12.39 11.73
N GLY A 286 -0.56 -13.33 10.82
CA GLY A 286 -1.21 -14.60 11.14
C GLY A 286 -2.75 -14.54 11.21
N ARG A 287 -3.37 -13.45 10.77
CA ARG A 287 -4.82 -13.21 10.74
C ARG A 287 -5.44 -13.76 9.44
N TYR A 288 -5.32 -15.07 9.25
CA TYR A 288 -5.62 -15.73 7.96
C TYR A 288 -7.09 -15.67 7.54
N ASP A 289 -8.03 -15.71 8.49
CA ASP A 289 -9.46 -15.65 8.15
C ASP A 289 -9.87 -14.27 7.64
N GLU A 290 -9.29 -13.22 8.23
CA GLU A 290 -9.47 -11.85 7.73
C GLU A 290 -8.80 -11.66 6.37
N ALA A 291 -7.59 -12.18 6.19
CA ALA A 291 -6.92 -12.16 4.88
C ALA A 291 -7.75 -12.86 3.80
N ALA A 292 -8.35 -14.02 4.12
CA ALA A 292 -9.21 -14.75 3.20
C ALA A 292 -10.44 -13.92 2.79
N SER A 293 -11.10 -13.28 3.75
CA SER A 293 -12.26 -12.42 3.47
C SER A 293 -11.89 -11.20 2.61
N LEU A 294 -10.72 -10.60 2.84
CA LEU A 294 -10.24 -9.47 2.02
C LEU A 294 -9.93 -9.87 0.57
N LEU A 295 -9.54 -11.13 0.32
CA LEU A 295 -9.15 -11.66 -0.99
C LEU A 295 -10.29 -12.35 -1.76
N GLU A 296 -11.46 -12.54 -1.15
CA GLU A 296 -12.57 -13.36 -1.70
C GLU A 296 -13.01 -12.90 -3.10
N ASP A 297 -13.21 -11.60 -3.28
CA ASP A 297 -13.67 -11.00 -4.53
C ASP A 297 -12.54 -10.42 -5.41
N GLN A 298 -11.28 -10.64 -5.05
CA GLN A 298 -10.15 -9.98 -5.71
C GLN A 298 -9.61 -10.82 -6.88
N THR A 299 -10.07 -10.58 -8.11
CA THR A 299 -9.62 -11.31 -9.30
C THR A 299 -8.36 -10.74 -9.95
N ASP A 300 -7.82 -9.65 -9.41
CA ASP A 300 -6.63 -8.97 -9.93
C ASP A 300 -5.38 -9.88 -9.89
N GLY A 301 -4.46 -9.67 -10.84
CA GLY A 301 -3.17 -10.36 -10.87
C GLY A 301 -2.30 -10.06 -9.65
N GLU A 302 -2.39 -8.85 -9.08
CA GLU A 302 -1.69 -8.48 -7.84
C GLU A 302 -2.13 -9.36 -6.65
N ALA A 303 -3.33 -9.93 -6.68
CA ALA A 303 -3.84 -10.79 -5.61
C ALA A 303 -3.20 -12.19 -5.60
N ILE A 304 -2.45 -12.57 -6.64
CA ILE A 304 -1.86 -13.92 -6.74
C ILE A 304 -0.90 -14.17 -5.57
N LEU A 305 0.09 -13.30 -5.36
CA LEU A 305 1.14 -13.50 -4.34
C LEU A 305 0.59 -13.57 -2.91
N PRO A 306 -0.32 -12.67 -2.46
CA PRO A 306 -0.91 -12.80 -1.14
C PRO A 306 -1.81 -14.04 -1.03
N ARG A 307 -2.56 -14.40 -2.07
CA ARG A 307 -3.42 -15.60 -2.05
C ARG A 307 -2.61 -16.89 -1.90
N THR A 308 -1.53 -17.02 -2.66
CA THR A 308 -0.63 -18.19 -2.57
C THR A 308 0.14 -18.20 -1.24
N ALA A 309 0.50 -17.03 -0.70
CA ALA A 309 1.09 -16.91 0.63
C ALA A 309 0.13 -17.41 1.72
N LEU A 310 -1.15 -17.06 1.62
CA LEU A 310 -2.20 -17.54 2.52
C LEU A 310 -2.37 -19.06 2.44
N HIS A 311 -2.42 -19.63 1.24
CA HIS A 311 -2.51 -21.08 1.05
C HIS A 311 -1.30 -21.80 1.64
N LEU A 312 -0.07 -21.33 1.37
CA LEU A 312 1.15 -21.89 1.97
C LEU A 312 1.13 -21.81 3.50
N ALA A 313 0.69 -20.67 4.06
CA ALA A 313 0.60 -20.48 5.51
C ALA A 313 -0.41 -21.45 6.18
N ARG A 314 -1.46 -21.84 5.45
CA ARG A 314 -2.46 -22.85 5.87
C ARG A 314 -2.02 -24.29 5.59
N GLY A 315 -0.88 -24.51 4.95
CA GLY A 315 -0.41 -25.84 4.55
C GLY A 315 -1.10 -26.41 3.32
N GLU A 316 -1.79 -25.55 2.55
CA GLU A 316 -2.50 -25.88 1.32
C GLU A 316 -1.56 -25.80 0.10
N SER A 317 -0.36 -26.40 0.23
CA SER A 317 0.76 -26.22 -0.71
C SER A 317 0.43 -26.60 -2.16
N THR A 318 -0.38 -27.65 -2.36
CA THR A 318 -0.79 -28.07 -3.71
C THR A 318 -1.65 -27.03 -4.42
N ILE A 319 -2.50 -26.30 -3.68
CA ILE A 319 -3.31 -25.21 -4.26
C ILE A 319 -2.41 -24.01 -4.60
N ALA A 320 -1.47 -23.68 -3.71
CA ALA A 320 -0.51 -22.61 -3.97
C ALA A 320 0.35 -22.91 -5.21
N LEU A 321 0.86 -24.14 -5.33
CA LEU A 321 1.68 -24.58 -6.46
C LEU A 321 0.95 -24.43 -7.79
N ASP A 322 -0.27 -24.97 -7.93
CA ASP A 322 -1.04 -24.87 -9.18
C ASP A 322 -1.36 -23.41 -9.58
N LEU A 323 -1.64 -22.54 -8.60
CA LEU A 323 -1.85 -21.11 -8.85
C LEU A 323 -0.56 -20.43 -9.33
N LEU A 324 0.57 -20.69 -8.68
CA LEU A 324 1.86 -20.09 -9.00
C LEU A 324 2.37 -20.55 -10.36
N GLU A 325 2.24 -21.83 -10.70
CA GLU A 325 2.62 -22.31 -12.04
C GLU A 325 1.77 -21.68 -13.15
N ARG A 326 0.45 -21.53 -12.93
CA ARG A 326 -0.43 -20.86 -13.89
C ARG A 326 -0.06 -19.40 -14.07
N ALA A 327 0.37 -18.73 -13.00
CA ALA A 327 0.84 -17.36 -13.04
C ALA A 327 2.19 -17.25 -13.76
N ALA A 328 3.15 -18.12 -13.43
CA ALA A 328 4.49 -18.13 -14.02
C ALA A 328 4.44 -18.37 -15.54
N ARG A 329 3.53 -19.23 -16.03
CA ARG A 329 3.32 -19.46 -17.48
C ARG A 329 2.82 -18.22 -18.24
N LYS A 330 2.19 -17.26 -17.55
CA LYS A 330 1.66 -16.02 -18.15
C LYS A 330 2.60 -14.83 -17.98
N ALA A 331 3.55 -14.93 -17.06
CA ALA A 331 4.44 -13.84 -16.72
C ALA A 331 5.51 -13.67 -17.82
N ASP A 332 5.96 -12.43 -18.01
CA ASP A 332 7.08 -12.14 -18.91
C ASP A 332 8.40 -12.53 -18.21
N PRO A 333 9.15 -13.54 -18.70
CA PRO A 333 10.41 -13.97 -18.09
C PRO A 333 11.46 -12.85 -18.01
N GLY A 334 11.34 -11.85 -18.89
CA GLY A 334 12.22 -10.69 -18.91
C GLY A 334 11.85 -9.60 -17.92
N SER A 335 10.77 -9.74 -17.13
CA SER A 335 10.32 -8.71 -16.19
C SER A 335 10.72 -8.98 -14.75
N SER A 336 11.14 -7.95 -14.01
CA SER A 336 11.45 -8.09 -12.57
C SER A 336 10.24 -8.50 -11.72
N ALA A 337 9.01 -8.31 -12.24
CA ALA A 337 7.78 -8.77 -11.59
C ALA A 337 7.74 -10.30 -11.40
N CYS A 338 8.51 -11.07 -12.18
CA CYS A 338 8.65 -12.51 -12.01
C CYS A 338 9.43 -12.91 -10.75
N ILE A 339 10.29 -12.06 -10.22
CA ILE A 339 11.20 -12.39 -9.12
C ILE A 339 10.44 -12.87 -7.86
N PRO A 340 9.49 -12.09 -7.28
CA PRO A 340 8.75 -12.56 -6.12
C PRO A 340 7.87 -13.79 -6.43
N LEU A 341 7.37 -13.90 -7.66
CA LEU A 341 6.55 -15.03 -8.11
C LEU A 341 7.35 -16.34 -8.15
N LEU A 342 8.52 -16.32 -8.79
CA LEU A 342 9.40 -17.48 -8.90
C LEU A 342 9.96 -17.87 -7.54
N ALA A 343 10.31 -16.91 -6.68
CA ALA A 343 10.74 -17.19 -5.31
C ALA A 343 9.65 -17.94 -4.52
N GLN A 344 8.39 -17.51 -4.61
CA GLN A 344 7.29 -18.20 -3.93
C GLN A 344 6.94 -19.56 -4.57
N LEU A 345 7.16 -19.72 -5.88
CA LEU A 345 7.02 -21.00 -6.58
C LEU A 345 8.03 -22.03 -6.05
N VAL A 346 9.28 -21.63 -5.79
CA VAL A 346 10.28 -22.49 -5.14
C VAL A 346 9.78 -22.98 -3.78
N GLU A 347 9.23 -22.09 -2.95
CA GLU A 347 8.67 -22.48 -1.65
C GLU A 347 7.51 -23.48 -1.78
N ALA A 348 6.64 -23.29 -2.77
CA ALA A 348 5.53 -24.19 -3.02
C ALA A 348 5.99 -25.57 -3.53
N GLN A 349 6.99 -25.62 -4.42
CA GLN A 349 7.61 -26.86 -4.89
C GLN A 349 8.23 -27.63 -3.73
N LEU A 350 9.06 -26.97 -2.92
CA LEU A 350 9.69 -27.56 -1.74
C LEU A 350 8.65 -28.10 -0.75
N ALA A 351 7.57 -27.35 -0.50
CA ALA A 351 6.50 -27.77 0.39
C ALA A 351 5.68 -28.96 -0.14
N CYS A 352 5.66 -29.18 -1.46
CA CYS A 352 5.08 -30.35 -2.11
C CYS A 352 6.08 -31.51 -2.27
N GLY A 353 7.36 -31.30 -1.95
CA GLY A 353 8.43 -32.29 -2.16
C GLY A 353 8.88 -32.41 -3.62
N GLU A 354 8.62 -31.39 -4.44
CA GLU A 354 9.09 -31.28 -5.81
C GLU A 354 10.49 -30.65 -5.88
N ASP A 355 11.20 -30.89 -6.99
CA ASP A 355 12.53 -30.35 -7.24
C ASP A 355 12.46 -28.91 -7.78
N PRO A 356 12.96 -27.89 -7.05
CA PRO A 356 12.85 -26.50 -7.47
C PRO A 356 14.02 -26.01 -8.35
N GLN A 357 15.00 -26.84 -8.71
CA GLN A 357 16.26 -26.37 -9.29
C GLN A 357 16.08 -25.56 -10.59
N GLN A 358 15.15 -25.96 -11.46
CA GLN A 358 14.87 -25.18 -12.67
C GLN A 358 14.29 -23.80 -12.33
N THR A 359 13.34 -23.73 -11.41
CA THR A 359 12.74 -22.46 -10.98
C THR A 359 13.75 -21.55 -10.28
N ILE A 360 14.69 -22.11 -9.52
CA ILE A 360 15.82 -21.36 -8.94
C ILE A 360 16.73 -20.80 -10.04
N ALA A 361 17.00 -21.56 -11.10
CA ALA A 361 17.79 -21.09 -12.24
C ALA A 361 17.08 -19.93 -12.98
N ASP A 362 15.78 -20.06 -13.20
CA ASP A 362 14.96 -19.01 -13.82
C ASP A 362 14.91 -17.75 -12.95
N LEU A 363 14.75 -17.90 -11.62
CA LEU A 363 14.81 -16.81 -10.65
C LEU A 363 16.18 -16.11 -10.68
N ALA A 364 17.26 -16.87 -10.73
CA ALA A 364 18.62 -16.32 -10.81
C ALA A 364 18.86 -15.55 -12.12
N ALA A 365 18.42 -16.08 -13.25
CA ALA A 365 18.52 -15.40 -14.54
C ALA A 365 17.73 -14.07 -14.55
N CYS A 366 16.53 -14.06 -13.95
CA CYS A 366 15.74 -12.85 -13.80
C CYS A 366 16.42 -11.81 -12.88
N ALA A 367 16.99 -12.25 -11.76
CA ALA A 367 17.75 -11.39 -10.85
C ALA A 367 19.05 -10.84 -11.47
N GLU A 368 19.71 -11.60 -12.37
CA GLU A 368 20.88 -11.13 -13.11
C GLU A 368 20.52 -10.07 -14.15
N ALA A 369 19.35 -10.20 -14.80
CA ALA A 369 18.82 -9.18 -15.70
C ALA A 369 18.41 -7.89 -14.95
N HIS A 370 17.94 -8.03 -13.71
CA HIS A 370 17.42 -6.94 -12.86
C HIS A 370 18.11 -6.89 -11.49
N PRO A 371 19.40 -6.52 -11.45
CA PRO A 371 20.20 -6.65 -10.24
C PRO A 371 19.74 -5.66 -9.17
N THR A 372 19.10 -6.19 -8.13
CA THR A 372 18.77 -5.45 -6.91
C THR A 372 19.19 -6.26 -5.68
N PRO A 373 19.53 -5.60 -4.54
CA PRO A 373 19.83 -6.32 -3.32
C PRO A 373 18.70 -7.26 -2.87
N TYR A 374 17.43 -6.90 -3.14
CA TYR A 374 16.26 -7.73 -2.89
C TYR A 374 16.24 -9.00 -3.77
N ALA A 375 16.44 -8.85 -5.08
CA ALA A 375 16.46 -9.97 -6.01
C ALA A 375 17.59 -10.96 -5.68
N THR A 376 18.79 -10.46 -5.39
CA THR A 376 19.92 -11.30 -4.96
C THR A 376 19.63 -12.02 -3.64
N ALA A 377 18.98 -11.35 -2.69
CA ALA A 377 18.59 -11.97 -1.41
C ALA A 377 17.60 -13.12 -1.61
N LEU A 378 16.61 -12.97 -2.50
CA LEU A 378 15.64 -14.01 -2.81
C LEU A 378 16.28 -15.23 -3.49
N VAL A 379 17.22 -15.02 -4.42
CA VAL A 379 17.98 -16.13 -5.04
C VAL A 379 18.76 -16.90 -3.97
N ALA A 380 19.46 -16.18 -3.09
CA ALA A 380 20.23 -16.80 -2.01
C ALA A 380 19.32 -17.56 -1.05
N LEU A 381 18.15 -17.01 -0.69
CA LEU A 381 17.18 -17.67 0.18
C LEU A 381 16.66 -18.97 -0.45
N ALA A 382 16.24 -18.91 -1.73
CA ALA A 382 15.73 -20.06 -2.47
C ALA A 382 16.78 -21.19 -2.57
N ARG A 383 18.05 -20.84 -2.85
CA ARG A 383 19.17 -21.80 -2.82
C ARG A 383 19.39 -22.38 -1.41
N GLY A 384 19.32 -21.55 -0.39
CA GLY A 384 19.45 -21.97 1.01
C GLY A 384 18.35 -22.95 1.44
N HIS A 385 17.12 -22.78 0.98
CA HIS A 385 16.02 -23.70 1.28
C HIS A 385 16.09 -25.02 0.50
N ALA A 386 16.63 -25.00 -0.71
CA ALA A 386 16.83 -26.21 -1.52
C ALA A 386 18.10 -27.00 -1.15
N GLU A 387 19.04 -26.38 -0.43
CA GLU A 387 20.30 -27.01 -0.01
C GLU A 387 20.09 -27.96 1.18
N HIS A 388 20.56 -29.20 1.04
CA HIS A 388 20.37 -30.26 2.03
C HIS A 388 21.55 -30.44 2.99
N ASP A 389 22.77 -30.16 2.52
CA ASP A 389 23.99 -30.46 3.29
C ASP A 389 24.36 -29.30 4.22
N ASP A 390 24.62 -28.12 3.67
CA ASP A 390 24.97 -26.93 4.44
C ASP A 390 24.37 -25.65 3.84
N PRO A 391 23.16 -25.26 4.26
CA PRO A 391 22.49 -24.07 3.73
C PRO A 391 23.05 -22.77 4.30
N ARG A 392 23.98 -22.80 5.26
CA ARG A 392 24.35 -21.64 6.09
C ARG A 392 24.99 -20.51 5.29
N ALA A 393 25.78 -20.83 4.25
CA ALA A 393 26.39 -19.79 3.41
C ALA A 393 25.31 -18.98 2.67
N TRP A 394 24.41 -19.69 1.97
CA TRP A 394 23.29 -19.08 1.26
C TRP A 394 22.37 -18.26 2.16
N LEU A 395 22.02 -18.80 3.34
CA LEU A 395 21.15 -18.09 4.28
C LEU A 395 21.80 -16.83 4.89
N ARG A 396 23.14 -16.80 5.04
CA ARG A 396 23.86 -15.58 5.43
C ARG A 396 23.87 -14.53 4.32
N ASP A 397 24.09 -14.95 3.08
CA ASP A 397 24.04 -14.05 1.92
C ASP A 397 22.63 -13.44 1.77
N ALA A 398 21.58 -14.23 1.97
CA ALA A 398 20.20 -13.76 2.00
C ALA A 398 19.97 -12.73 3.13
N LEU A 399 20.43 -13.03 4.35
CA LEU A 399 20.33 -12.13 5.49
C LEU A 399 21.03 -10.80 5.24
N ASP A 400 22.24 -10.82 4.67
CA ASP A 400 22.99 -9.61 4.32
C ASP A 400 22.25 -8.77 3.27
N GLY A 401 21.65 -9.43 2.27
CA GLY A 401 20.79 -8.78 1.28
C GLY A 401 19.59 -8.07 1.90
N PHE A 402 18.78 -8.77 2.71
CA PHE A 402 17.61 -8.18 3.37
C PHE A 402 17.97 -7.11 4.41
N THR A 403 19.16 -7.20 5.01
CA THR A 403 19.69 -6.16 5.90
C THR A 403 19.94 -4.85 5.14
N ARG A 404 20.50 -4.94 3.92
CA ARG A 404 20.74 -3.76 3.08
C ARG A 404 19.45 -3.11 2.59
N THR A 405 18.39 -3.90 2.36
CA THR A 405 17.08 -3.40 1.93
C THR A 405 16.18 -2.97 3.10
N GLN A 406 16.62 -3.14 4.34
CA GLN A 406 15.86 -2.78 5.55
C GLN A 406 14.48 -3.47 5.63
N LEU A 407 14.44 -4.77 5.32
CA LEU A 407 13.23 -5.60 5.35
C LEU A 407 13.20 -6.48 6.61
N PRO A 408 12.77 -5.96 7.79
CA PRO A 408 12.94 -6.62 9.08
C PRO A 408 12.22 -7.96 9.20
N PHE A 409 11.10 -8.15 8.50
CA PHE A 409 10.35 -9.41 8.54
C PHE A 409 11.14 -10.52 7.82
N GLU A 410 11.56 -10.26 6.59
CA GLU A 410 12.36 -11.15 5.74
C GLU A 410 13.73 -11.45 6.39
N MET A 411 14.40 -10.44 6.93
CA MET A 411 15.62 -10.62 7.74
C MET A 411 15.40 -11.62 8.88
N SER A 412 14.26 -11.52 9.58
CA SER A 412 13.97 -12.37 10.74
C SER A 412 13.59 -13.80 10.34
N LEU A 413 13.00 -13.99 9.15
CA LEU A 413 12.82 -15.32 8.57
C LEU A 413 14.17 -15.99 8.33
N CYS A 414 15.10 -15.31 7.63
CA CYS A 414 16.44 -15.84 7.39
C CYS A 414 17.20 -16.17 8.69
N ARG A 415 17.08 -15.33 9.72
CA ARG A 415 17.67 -15.63 11.04
C ARG A 415 17.06 -16.88 11.68
N LEU A 416 15.75 -17.08 11.54
CA LEU A 416 15.10 -18.28 12.06
C LEU A 416 15.57 -19.54 11.31
N ASP A 417 15.77 -19.46 9.99
CA ASP A 417 16.27 -20.57 9.19
C ASP A 417 17.76 -20.87 9.46
N LEU A 418 18.59 -19.83 9.63
CA LEU A 418 19.96 -19.96 10.14
C LEU A 418 19.99 -20.62 11.52
N ALA A 419 19.07 -20.24 12.41
CA ALA A 419 18.97 -20.85 13.73
C ALA A 419 18.68 -22.35 13.63
N ARG A 420 17.76 -22.76 12.76
CA ARG A 420 17.43 -24.17 12.50
C ARG A 420 18.64 -24.93 11.96
N ALA A 421 19.33 -24.38 10.96
CA ALA A 421 20.52 -24.98 10.37
C ALA A 421 21.69 -25.14 11.36
N CYS A 422 21.83 -24.21 12.31
CA CYS A 422 22.90 -24.24 13.32
C CYS A 422 22.59 -25.11 14.55
N THR A 423 21.37 -25.66 14.70
CA THR A 423 20.95 -26.35 15.94
C THR A 423 21.86 -27.49 16.38
N ARG A 424 22.42 -28.25 15.43
CA ARG A 424 23.29 -29.41 15.71
C ARG A 424 24.75 -29.02 15.90
N ASP A 425 25.29 -28.23 14.98
CA ASP A 425 26.73 -27.96 14.89
C ASP A 425 27.20 -26.78 15.73
N SER A 426 26.33 -25.80 15.97
CA SER A 426 26.67 -24.55 16.67
C SER A 426 25.48 -24.02 17.48
N PRO A 427 25.11 -24.70 18.59
CA PRO A 427 23.92 -24.35 19.38
C PRO A 427 23.92 -22.91 19.92
N GLU A 428 25.09 -22.36 20.24
CA GLU A 428 25.21 -20.97 20.71
C GLU A 428 24.81 -19.96 19.62
N VAL A 429 25.23 -20.20 18.38
CA VAL A 429 24.82 -19.41 17.21
C VAL A 429 23.33 -19.57 16.97
N ALA A 430 22.81 -20.80 17.05
CA ALA A 430 21.39 -21.07 16.89
C ALA A 430 20.52 -20.31 17.92
N VAL A 431 20.96 -20.27 19.18
CA VAL A 431 20.29 -19.48 20.23
C VAL A 431 20.35 -17.99 19.93
N ALA A 432 21.52 -17.47 19.52
CA ALA A 432 21.67 -16.05 19.20
C ALA A 432 20.75 -15.61 18.06
N GLU A 433 20.73 -16.38 16.97
CA GLU A 433 19.90 -16.09 15.79
C GLU A 433 18.39 -16.20 16.10
N ALA A 434 17.96 -17.26 16.81
CA ALA A 434 16.56 -17.41 17.18
C ALA A 434 16.09 -16.31 18.16
N ARG A 435 16.95 -15.83 19.06
CA ARG A 435 16.64 -14.69 19.94
C ARG A 435 16.49 -13.39 19.15
N ALA A 436 17.38 -13.14 18.19
CA ALA A 436 17.31 -11.97 17.33
C ALA A 436 16.02 -11.97 16.49
N ALA A 437 15.69 -13.10 15.86
CA ALA A 437 14.44 -13.27 15.12
C ALA A 437 13.20 -13.07 16.01
N LEU A 438 13.18 -13.70 17.19
CA LEU A 438 12.07 -13.57 18.14
C LEU A 438 11.83 -12.12 18.57
N ALA A 439 12.89 -11.37 18.86
CA ALA A 439 12.77 -9.98 19.30
C ALA A 439 12.07 -9.11 18.24
N VAL A 440 12.41 -9.31 16.96
CA VAL A 440 11.78 -8.58 15.85
C VAL A 440 10.35 -9.07 15.63
N PHE A 441 10.09 -10.38 15.58
CA PHE A 441 8.73 -10.90 15.41
C PHE A 441 7.76 -10.44 16.51
N VAL A 442 8.24 -10.32 17.76
CA VAL A 442 7.44 -9.74 18.86
C VAL A 442 7.13 -8.27 18.60
N LYS A 443 8.10 -7.47 18.14
CA LYS A 443 7.89 -6.05 17.82
C LYS A 443 6.91 -5.87 16.65
N LEU A 444 6.97 -6.76 15.66
CA LEU A 444 6.07 -6.75 14.51
C LEU A 444 4.67 -7.29 14.85
N GLU A 445 4.49 -8.01 15.96
CA GLU A 445 3.24 -8.74 16.26
C GLU A 445 2.98 -9.92 15.28
N ALA A 446 4.06 -10.54 14.80
CA ALA A 446 4.03 -11.70 13.91
C ALA A 446 3.80 -13.01 14.69
N ALA A 447 2.59 -13.20 15.24
CA ALA A 447 2.29 -14.23 16.27
C ALA A 447 2.78 -15.65 15.92
N ARG A 448 2.53 -16.14 14.70
CA ARG A 448 2.98 -17.47 14.26
C ARG A 448 4.51 -17.59 14.24
N HIS A 449 5.21 -16.53 13.85
CA HIS A 449 6.66 -16.52 13.79
C HIS A 449 7.30 -16.37 15.17
N VAL A 450 6.63 -15.67 16.10
CA VAL A 450 6.95 -15.70 17.53
C VAL A 450 6.89 -17.12 18.08
N ASP A 451 5.84 -17.88 17.76
CA ASP A 451 5.70 -19.27 18.19
C ASP A 451 6.79 -20.17 17.61
N ALA A 452 7.10 -20.02 16.30
CA ALA A 452 8.13 -20.78 15.62
C ALA A 452 9.54 -20.52 16.22
N ALA A 453 9.92 -19.26 16.41
CA ALA A 453 11.21 -18.90 17.02
C ALA A 453 11.29 -19.35 18.48
N SER A 454 10.18 -19.23 19.24
CA SER A 454 10.10 -19.72 20.61
C SER A 454 10.26 -21.24 20.69
N ALA A 455 9.70 -21.99 19.73
CA ALA A 455 9.84 -23.44 19.66
C ALA A 455 11.30 -23.87 19.46
N VAL A 456 12.04 -23.21 18.56
CA VAL A 456 13.48 -23.45 18.35
C VAL A 456 14.26 -23.21 19.64
N LEU A 457 14.02 -22.08 20.31
CA LEU A 457 14.69 -21.76 21.58
C LEU A 457 14.39 -22.77 22.68
N ARG A 458 13.13 -23.23 22.83
CA ARG A 458 12.76 -24.26 23.80
C ARG A 458 13.44 -25.60 23.49
N ALA A 459 13.53 -25.99 22.21
CA ALA A 459 14.24 -27.19 21.78
C ALA A 459 15.74 -27.13 22.13
N LEU A 460 16.33 -25.93 22.14
CA LEU A 460 17.70 -25.65 22.59
C LEU A 460 17.84 -25.45 24.12
N GLY A 461 16.82 -25.83 24.90
CA GLY A 461 16.83 -25.75 26.37
C GLY A 461 16.73 -24.33 26.93
N GLN A 462 16.43 -23.33 26.11
CA GLN A 462 16.31 -21.94 26.56
C GLN A 462 14.95 -21.69 27.21
N LYS A 463 14.95 -20.92 28.30
CA LYS A 463 13.71 -20.40 28.88
C LYS A 463 13.21 -19.24 28.03
N VAL A 464 12.04 -19.42 27.42
CA VAL A 464 11.30 -18.37 26.72
C VAL A 464 9.99 -18.15 27.47
N PRO A 465 9.63 -16.90 27.83
CA PRO A 465 8.31 -16.62 28.36
C PRO A 465 7.23 -17.21 27.44
N PRO A 466 6.09 -17.69 27.99
CA PRO A 466 4.98 -18.09 27.14
C PRO A 466 4.61 -16.92 26.21
N PRO A 467 4.21 -17.19 24.95
CA PRO A 467 3.81 -16.15 24.02
C PRO A 467 2.72 -15.30 24.68
N ARG A 468 2.83 -13.96 24.60
CA ARG A 468 1.67 -13.11 24.82
C ARG A 468 0.77 -13.35 23.61
N SER A 469 -0.20 -14.26 23.75
CA SER A 469 -1.07 -14.67 22.65
C SER A 469 -2.09 -13.57 22.36
N SER A 470 -1.69 -12.43 21.80
CA SER A 470 -2.61 -11.45 21.24
C SER A 470 -3.23 -12.04 19.97
N GLY A 471 -4.49 -12.46 20.05
CA GLY A 471 -5.24 -12.96 18.88
C GLY A 471 -5.87 -14.34 19.03
N GLN A 472 -5.76 -15.01 20.19
CA GLN A 472 -6.66 -16.14 20.45
C GLN A 472 -8.08 -15.63 20.67
N VAL A 473 -9.02 -16.08 19.83
CA VAL A 473 -10.46 -15.90 20.06
C VAL A 473 -10.76 -16.43 21.47
N LEU A 474 -11.32 -15.56 22.32
CA LEU A 474 -11.76 -15.97 23.64
C LEU A 474 -12.78 -17.09 23.48
N THR A 475 -12.62 -18.15 24.27
CA THR A 475 -13.68 -19.16 24.37
C THR A 475 -14.95 -18.48 24.86
N ARG A 476 -16.12 -19.04 24.55
CA ARG A 476 -17.41 -18.50 25.02
C ARG A 476 -17.42 -18.18 26.51
N ARG A 477 -16.80 -19.05 27.33
CA ARG A 477 -16.69 -18.85 28.78
C ARG A 477 -15.72 -17.74 29.18
N GLU A 478 -14.61 -17.57 28.48
CA GLU A 478 -13.70 -16.46 28.73
C GLU A 478 -14.32 -15.12 28.30
N ALA A 479 -15.09 -15.10 27.21
CA ALA A 479 -15.85 -13.92 26.79
C ALA A 479 -16.95 -13.56 27.82
N ASP A 480 -17.70 -14.55 28.31
CA ASP A 480 -18.68 -14.35 29.39
C ASP A 480 -18.01 -13.77 30.66
N VAL A 481 -16.82 -14.26 31.01
CA VAL A 481 -16.04 -13.75 32.15
C VAL A 481 -15.51 -12.34 31.88
N LEU A 482 -15.02 -12.03 30.67
CA LEU A 482 -14.56 -10.68 30.30
C LEU A 482 -15.67 -9.64 30.46
N ARG A 483 -16.87 -9.98 29.99
CA ARG A 483 -18.06 -9.13 30.06
C ARG A 483 -18.42 -8.81 31.51
N LEU A 484 -18.51 -9.83 32.36
CA LEU A 484 -18.83 -9.65 33.78
C LEU A 484 -17.71 -8.93 34.55
N LEU A 485 -16.45 -9.01 34.11
CA LEU A 485 -15.37 -8.18 34.63
C LEU A 485 -15.58 -6.70 34.27
N GLY A 486 -16.02 -6.40 33.04
CA GLY A 486 -16.38 -5.04 32.59
C GLY A 486 -17.53 -4.43 33.40
N GLU A 487 -18.49 -5.26 33.83
CA GLU A 487 -19.58 -4.90 34.76
C GLU A 487 -19.08 -4.68 36.22
N GLY A 488 -17.81 -4.97 36.53
CA GLY A 488 -17.22 -4.77 37.85
C GLY A 488 -17.38 -5.93 38.85
N LEU A 489 -17.95 -7.07 38.45
CA LEU A 489 -18.26 -8.18 39.36
C LEU A 489 -16.99 -8.93 39.82
N SER A 490 -16.89 -9.22 41.11
CA SER A 490 -15.82 -10.03 41.72
C SER A 490 -15.87 -11.52 41.31
N ASN A 491 -14.77 -12.26 41.50
CA ASN A 491 -14.72 -13.68 41.14
C ASN A 491 -15.82 -14.55 41.83
N PRO A 492 -16.19 -14.32 43.11
CA PRO A 492 -17.35 -14.98 43.71
C PRO A 492 -18.68 -14.67 43.02
N GLU A 493 -18.93 -13.42 42.65
CA GLU A 493 -20.18 -12.98 41.99
C GLU A 493 -20.26 -13.54 40.56
N ILE A 494 -19.13 -13.57 39.83
CA ILE A 494 -19.02 -14.22 38.52
C ILE A 494 -19.28 -15.72 38.64
N ALA A 495 -18.74 -16.36 39.68
CA ALA A 495 -18.91 -17.79 39.92
C ALA A 495 -20.39 -18.15 40.15
N GLU A 496 -21.09 -17.35 40.96
CA GLU A 496 -22.53 -17.48 41.19
C GLU A 496 -23.33 -17.28 39.90
N ARG A 497 -23.04 -16.22 39.14
CA ARG A 497 -23.78 -15.87 37.92
C ARG A 497 -23.57 -16.85 36.76
N LEU A 498 -22.41 -17.49 36.70
CA LEU A 498 -22.07 -18.49 35.68
C LEU A 498 -22.30 -19.93 36.14
N PHE A 499 -22.75 -20.15 37.39
CA PHE A 499 -22.94 -21.46 38.02
C PHE A 499 -21.69 -22.35 37.97
N ILE A 500 -20.52 -21.78 38.28
CA ILE A 500 -19.22 -22.47 38.32
C ILE A 500 -18.48 -22.18 39.62
N SER A 501 -17.38 -22.89 39.90
CA SER A 501 -16.59 -22.63 41.11
C SER A 501 -15.76 -21.34 40.99
N ARG A 502 -15.50 -20.67 42.12
CA ARG A 502 -14.56 -19.52 42.18
C ARG A 502 -13.19 -19.85 41.59
N LYS A 503 -12.69 -21.05 41.85
CA LYS A 503 -11.40 -21.53 41.31
C LYS A 503 -11.43 -21.64 39.77
N THR A 504 -12.58 -22.02 39.22
CA THR A 504 -12.81 -22.05 37.76
C THR A 504 -12.81 -20.65 37.18
N VAL A 505 -13.42 -19.67 37.85
CA VAL A 505 -13.35 -18.26 37.45
C VAL A 505 -11.92 -17.73 37.49
N GLU A 506 -11.17 -17.99 38.56
CA GLU A 506 -9.75 -17.60 38.69
C GLU A 506 -8.90 -18.18 37.54
N HIS A 507 -9.17 -19.42 37.15
CA HIS A 507 -8.53 -20.05 36.00
C HIS A 507 -8.90 -19.37 34.67
N HIS A 508 -10.19 -19.08 34.44
CA HIS A 508 -10.64 -18.34 33.26
C HIS A 508 -10.06 -16.92 33.19
N VAL A 509 -9.97 -16.20 34.31
CA VAL A 509 -9.34 -14.87 34.37
C VAL A 509 -7.85 -14.98 34.04
N GLY A 510 -7.14 -15.97 34.58
CA GLY A 510 -5.73 -16.20 34.24
C GLY A 510 -5.51 -16.47 32.76
N ASN A 511 -6.32 -17.37 32.17
CA ASN A 511 -6.25 -17.68 30.74
C ASN A 511 -6.63 -16.47 29.88
N LEU A 512 -7.64 -15.71 30.27
CA LEU A 512 -8.06 -14.49 29.59
C LEU A 512 -6.97 -13.41 29.62
N LEU A 513 -6.33 -13.17 30.77
CA LEU A 513 -5.24 -12.19 30.88
C LEU A 513 -4.08 -12.58 29.97
N LEU A 514 -3.74 -13.87 29.90
CA LEU A 514 -2.74 -14.40 28.98
C LEU A 514 -3.15 -14.21 27.51
N LYS A 515 -4.42 -14.53 27.16
CA LYS A 515 -4.99 -14.38 25.81
C LYS A 515 -5.17 -12.95 25.34
N LEU A 516 -5.25 -11.99 26.25
CA LEU A 516 -5.38 -10.56 25.93
C LEU A 516 -4.08 -9.79 26.14
N GLY A 517 -3.01 -10.45 26.60
CA GLY A 517 -1.73 -9.80 26.89
C GLY A 517 -1.77 -8.82 28.08
N LEU A 518 -2.76 -8.96 28.96
CA LEU A 518 -3.03 -8.06 30.06
C LEU A 518 -2.33 -8.51 31.34
N ARG A 519 -1.86 -7.55 32.14
CA ARG A 519 -1.03 -7.82 33.32
C ARG A 519 -1.84 -8.09 34.56
N ASN A 520 -3.04 -7.54 34.65
CA ASN A 520 -3.88 -7.63 35.84
C ASN A 520 -5.36 -7.44 35.52
N ARG A 521 -6.19 -7.73 36.52
CA ARG A 521 -7.65 -7.60 36.45
C ARG A 521 -8.14 -6.19 36.10
N ALA A 522 -7.47 -5.15 36.57
CA ALA A 522 -7.86 -3.77 36.28
C ALA A 522 -7.67 -3.46 34.78
N GLU A 523 -6.59 -3.95 34.18
CA GLU A 523 -6.38 -3.87 32.73
C GLU A 523 -7.46 -4.66 31.95
N ALA A 524 -7.88 -5.84 32.42
CA ALA A 524 -9.00 -6.60 31.82
C ALA A 524 -10.34 -5.88 31.91
N THR A 525 -10.61 -5.21 33.02
CA THR A 525 -11.82 -4.40 33.20
C THR A 525 -11.82 -3.22 32.22
N ALA A 526 -10.71 -2.49 32.14
CA ALA A 526 -10.55 -1.37 31.20
C ALA A 526 -10.54 -1.81 29.74
N TYR A 527 -10.07 -3.02 29.44
CA TYR A 527 -10.14 -3.62 28.11
C TYR A 527 -11.60 -3.93 27.72
N ALA A 528 -12.36 -4.59 28.61
CA ALA A 528 -13.77 -4.92 28.39
C ALA A 528 -14.62 -3.67 28.12
N VAL A 529 -14.49 -2.62 28.94
CA VAL A 529 -15.24 -1.36 28.77
C VAL A 529 -14.95 -0.66 27.45
N ARG A 530 -13.72 -0.78 26.92
CA ARG A 530 -13.33 -0.16 25.64
C ARG A 530 -13.78 -0.93 24.39
N HIS A 531 -14.08 -2.21 24.53
CA HIS A 531 -14.35 -3.12 23.41
C HIS A 531 -15.74 -3.75 23.45
N GLU A 532 -16.56 -3.44 24.46
CA GLU A 532 -18.01 -3.68 24.36
C GLU A 532 -18.62 -2.71 23.33
N PRO A 533 -19.41 -3.19 22.36
CA PRO A 533 -20.31 -2.29 21.65
C PRO A 533 -21.26 -1.70 22.69
N ALA A 534 -21.42 -0.37 22.69
CA ALA A 534 -22.42 0.32 23.51
C ALA A 534 -23.77 -0.40 23.32
N GLY A 535 -24.17 -1.16 24.35
CA GLY A 535 -25.33 -2.03 24.29
C GLY A 535 -26.58 -1.29 24.70
N ASN A 536 -27.48 -1.13 23.71
CA ASN A 536 -28.88 -0.70 23.75
C ASN A 536 -29.18 0.81 23.83
#